data_AF-A0A5J4E7T2-F1
#
_entry.id   AF-A0A5J4E7T2-F1
#
_cell.length_a   1.000
_cell.length_b   1.000
_cell.length_c   1.000
_cell.angle_alpha   90.00
_cell.angle_beta   90.00
_cell.angle_gamma   90.00
#
_symmetry.space_group_name_H-M   'P 1'
#
loop_
_entity.id
_entity.type
_entity.pdbx_description
1 polymer ?
#
loop_
_entity_poly.entity_id
_entity_poly.type
_entity_poly.pdbx_seq_one_letter_code
_entity_poly.pdbx_strand_id
1 'polypeptide(L)' 'MSGKLRNFDLTVEEIKIVRMIKELIKNLERLSFDDPHSPRAELFRKEIDTLEEKLEEIRENTLIR' A
#
# COMPACT_ATOMS: atom_id res chain seq x y z
N MET A 1 19.18 15.22 15.39
CA MET A 1 19.85 14.17 14.59
C MET A 1 18.76 13.35 13.92
N SER A 2 18.39 13.71 12.69
CA SER A 2 17.43 12.94 11.89
C SER A 2 18.16 11.74 11.33
N GLY A 3 18.06 10.60 12.01
CA GLY A 3 18.66 9.36 11.55
C GLY A 3 18.04 9.01 10.20
N LYS A 4 18.84 9.11 9.12
CA LYS A 4 18.50 8.55 7.81
C LYS A 4 17.94 7.15 8.04
N LEU A 5 16.66 6.95 7.71
CA LEU A 5 16.01 5.65 7.71
C LEU A 5 16.98 4.66 7.04
N ARG A 6 17.45 3.67 7.78
CA ARG A 6 18.43 2.72 7.24
C ARG A 6 17.70 1.94 6.13
N ASN A 7 18.39 1.62 5.03
CA ASN A 7 17.80 0.90 3.91
C ASN A 7 17.04 -0.38 4.32
N PHE A 8 17.48 -1.05 5.40
CA PHE A 8 16.76 -2.18 6.00
C PHE A 8 15.38 -1.79 6.55
N ASP A 9 15.28 -0.68 7.28
CA ASP A 9 14.02 -0.16 7.83
C ASP A 9 13.05 0.22 6.70
N LEU A 10 13.56 0.80 5.60
CA LEU A 10 12.79 1.12 4.38
C LEU A 10 12.25 -0.15 3.70
N THR A 11 13.06 -1.20 3.57
CA THR A 11 12.60 -2.48 2.99
C THR A 11 11.53 -3.17 3.84
N VAL A 12 11.60 -3.06 5.17
CA VAL A 12 10.57 -3.63 6.06
C VAL A 12 9.26 -2.85 5.91
N GLU A 13 9.33 -1.53 5.78
CA GLU A 13 8.14 -0.70 5.55
C GLU A 13 7.50 -0.99 4.19
N GLU A 14 8.31 -1.12 3.12
CA GLU A 14 7.85 -1.58 1.81
C GLU A 14 7.12 -2.93 1.89
N ILE A 15 7.70 -3.93 2.56
CA ILE A 15 7.08 -5.25 2.71
C ILE A 15 5.72 -5.17 3.42
N LYS A 16 5.61 -4.32 4.45
CA LYS A 16 4.33 -4.12 5.18
C LYS A 16 3.28 -3.50 4.27
N ILE A 17 3.62 -2.47 3.51
CA ILE A 17 2.70 -1.79 2.60
C ILE A 17 2.23 -2.74 1.49
N VAL A 18 3.15 -3.48 0.85
CA VAL A 18 2.82 -4.48 -0.17
C VAL A 18 1.87 -5.54 0.39
N ARG A 19 2.07 -5.98 1.64
CA ARG A 19 1.16 -6.93 2.29
C ARG A 19 -0.23 -6.33 2.53
N MET A 20 -0.31 -5.10 3.01
CA MET A 20 -1.59 -4.40 3.22
C MET A 20 -2.38 -4.24 1.92
N ILE A 21 -1.71 -3.82 0.83
CA ILE A 21 -2.31 -3.72 -0.51
C ILE A 21 -2.91 -5.06 -0.93
N LYS A 22 -2.16 -6.16 -0.80
CA LYS A 22 -2.66 -7.51 -1.15
C LYS A 22 -3.88 -7.93 -0.34
N GLU A 23 -3.90 -7.63 0.95
CA GLU A 23 -5.04 -7.93 1.82
C GLU A 23 -6.28 -7.10 1.44
N LEU A 24 -6.10 -5.82 1.09
CA LEU A 24 -7.17 -4.95 0.61
C LEU A 24 -7.72 -5.38 -0.75
N ILE A 25 -6.86 -5.75 -1.72
CA ILE A 25 -7.28 -6.27 -3.02
C ILE A 25 -8.14 -7.52 -2.84
N LYS A 26 -7.71 -8.48 -2.01
CA LYS A 26 -8.48 -9.69 -1.73
C LYS A 26 -9.85 -9.38 -1.12
N ASN A 27 -9.91 -8.41 -0.22
CA ASN A 27 -11.17 -7.97 0.39
C ASN A 27 -12.06 -7.25 -0.64
N LEU A 28 -11.46 -6.44 -1.52
CA LEU A 28 -12.15 -5.74 -2.60
C LEU A 28 -12.71 -6.72 -3.64
N GLU A 29 -11.97 -7.75 -4.04
CA GLU A 29 -12.42 -8.80 -4.95
C GLU A 29 -13.64 -9.53 -4.37
N ARG A 30 -13.55 -9.95 -3.10
CA ARG A 30 -14.67 -10.60 -2.40
C ARG A 30 -15.88 -9.68 -2.29
N LEU A 31 -15.66 -8.42 -1.90
CA LEU A 31 -16.74 -7.45 -1.75
C LEU A 31 -17.38 -7.12 -3.10
N SER A 32 -16.59 -6.96 -4.16
CA SER A 32 -17.09 -6.62 -5.50
C SER A 32 -17.81 -7.81 -6.15
N PHE A 33 -17.49 -9.04 -5.75
CA PHE A 33 -18.25 -10.22 -6.14
C PHE A 33 -19.64 -10.23 -5.50
N ASP A 34 -19.72 -9.89 -4.20
CA ASP A 34 -20.98 -9.89 -3.46
C ASP A 34 -21.85 -8.65 -3.77
N ASP A 35 -21.23 -7.47 -3.91
CA ASP A 35 -21.86 -6.17 -4.21
C ASP A 35 -20.91 -5.25 -5.02
N PRO A 36 -21.01 -5.26 -6.36
CA PRO A 36 -20.15 -4.47 -7.25
C PRO A 36 -20.22 -2.95 -7.05
N HIS A 37 -21.31 -2.44 -6.46
CA HIS A 37 -21.55 -1.01 -6.27
C HIS A 37 -21.42 -0.58 -4.81
N SER A 38 -20.84 -1.44 -3.97
CA SER A 38 -20.66 -1.14 -2.55
C SER A 38 -19.84 0.13 -2.36
N PRO A 39 -20.32 1.15 -1.60
CA PRO A 39 -19.52 2.31 -1.23
C PRO A 39 -18.22 1.93 -0.51
N ARG A 40 -18.21 0.78 0.16
CA ARG A 40 -17.02 0.23 0.82
C ARG A 40 -15.97 -0.28 -0.18
N ALA A 41 -16.38 -0.69 -1.38
CA ALA A 41 -15.45 -1.04 -2.45
C ALA A 41 -14.72 0.21 -2.97
N GLU A 42 -15.42 1.35 -3.07
CA GLU A 42 -14.78 2.64 -3.40
C GLU A 42 -13.76 3.06 -2.33
N LEU A 43 -14.09 2.89 -1.05
CA LEU A 43 -13.16 3.16 0.05
C LEU A 43 -11.91 2.28 -0.05
N PHE A 44 -12.06 0.98 -0.32
CA PHE A 44 -10.90 0.09 -0.49
C PHE A 44 -10.04 0.45 -1.68
N ARG A 45 -10.62 0.89 -2.80
CA ARG A 45 -9.86 1.38 -3.96
C ARG A 45 -9.02 2.60 -3.59
N LYS A 46 -9.62 3.61 -2.96
CA LYS A 46 -8.90 4.82 -2.52
C LYS A 46 -7.76 4.52 -1.54
N GLU A 47 -7.98 3.59 -0.62
CA GLU A 47 -6.94 3.15 0.31
C GLU A 47 -5.79 2.43 -0.40
N ILE A 48 -6.09 1.58 -1.39
CA ILE A 48 -5.08 0.92 -2.23
C ILE A 48 -4.25 1.99 -2.97
N ASP A 49 -4.90 2.95 -3.63
CA ASP A 49 -4.23 4.01 -4.37
C ASP A 49 -3.27 4.80 -3.45
N THR A 50 -3.73 5.15 -2.25
CA THR A 50 -2.93 5.87 -1.24
C THR A 50 -1.70 5.06 -0.80
N LEU A 51 -1.86 3.74 -0.62
CA LEU A 51 -0.74 2.87 -0.23
C LEU A 51 0.24 2.65 -1.38
N GLU A 52 -0.23 2.62 -2.63
CA GLU A 52 0.63 2.54 -3.81
C GLU A 52 1.46 3.80 -4.00
N GLU A 53 0.87 4.99 -3.83
CA GLU A 53 1.61 6.26 -3.82
C GLU A 53 2.71 6.26 -2.75
N LYS A 54 2.37 5.86 -1.51
CA LYS A 54 3.33 5.76 -0.42
C LYS A 54 4.45 4.76 -0.71
N LEU A 55 4.13 3.64 -1.35
CA LEU A 55 5.10 2.63 -1.75
C LEU A 55 6.09 3.20 -2.77
N GLU A 56 5.60 3.97 -3.74
CA GLU A 56 6.43 4.62 -4.74
C GLU A 56 7.37 5.64 -4.09
N GLU A 57 6.88 6.49 -3.19
CA GLU A 57 7.72 7.42 -2.43
C GLU A 57 8.84 6.69 -1.66
N ILE A 58 8.54 5.56 -1.03
CA ILE A 58 9.56 4.76 -0.33
C ILE A 58 10.59 4.23 -1.33
N ARG A 59 10.15 3.72 -2.48
CA ARG A 59 11.05 3.19 -3.52
C ARG A 59 11.93 4.27 -4.10
N GLU A 60 11.38 5.43 -4.44
CA GLU A 60 12.15 6.58 -4.91
C GLU A 60 13.22 6.99 -3.90
N ASN A 61 12.86 7.08 -2.61
CA ASN A 61 13.79 7.40 -1.53
C ASN A 61 14.84 6.30 -1.28
N THR A 62 14.55 5.05 -1.64
CA THR A 62 15.48 3.91 -1.52
C THR A 62 16.36 3.76 -2.77
N LEU A 63 15.92 4.26 -3.93
CA LEU A 63 16.59 4.23 -5.22
C LEU A 63 17.56 5.41 -5.45
N ILE A 64 17.63 6.38 -4.53
CA ILE A 64 18.73 7.36 -4.48
C ILE A 64 20.02 6.60 -4.10
N ARG A 65 20.66 6.01 -5.11
CA ARG A 65 22.01 5.41 -5.07
C ARG A 65 23.06 6.40 -5.54
#